data_AF-A0A7J4DSW1-F1
#
_entry.id   AF-A0A7J4DSW1-F1
#
_cell.length_a   1.000
_cell.length_b   1.000
_cell.length_c   1.000
_cell.angle_alpha   90.00
_cell.angle_beta   90.00
_cell.angle_gamma   90.00
#
_symmetry.space_group_name_H-M   'P 1'
#
loop_
_entity.id
_entity.type
_entity.pdbx_description
1 polymer ?
#
loop_
_entity_poly.entity_id
_entity_poly.type
_entity_poly.pdbx_seq_one_letter_code
_entity_poly.pdbx_strand_id
1 'polypeptide(L)'
;MARLSLLDVLGSKVRVYLSPPIQKLALAIAVHIIDKVEPKPCICTDYEPFKIVLEPLTTTHPCNHPMKCSSYIVLWCENIADNILSSTLFVAGTPLRAPHRYGLTRLQAQQIDSKTFVLKLKIAGQYLSTIVRVNGIELKELERVPLEAREAKLIETLRTALQEYGILSQRDAIDIISAELGVKRAEARRLLLELIRKNMLVVEEGYIVDVKA
;
A
#
# COMPACT_ATOMS: atom_id res chain seq x y z
N MET A 1 -14.08 5.93 18.62
CA MET A 1 -14.38 5.96 17.17
C MET A 1 -13.37 5.08 16.45
N ALA A 2 -13.82 4.01 15.78
CA ALA A 2 -12.91 3.14 15.02
C ALA A 2 -12.24 3.94 13.88
N ARG A 3 -10.92 3.85 13.78
CA ARG A 3 -10.13 4.54 12.76
C ARG A 3 -10.40 3.83 11.42
N LEU A 4 -11.07 4.50 10.48
CA LEU A 4 -11.34 3.93 9.15
C LEU A 4 -10.00 3.62 8.45
N SER A 5 -9.79 2.36 8.06
CA SER A 5 -8.66 2.00 7.20
C SER A 5 -8.83 2.59 5.80
N LEU A 6 -7.72 2.88 5.12
CA LEU A 6 -7.75 3.20 3.70
C LEU A 6 -8.45 2.08 2.91
N LEU A 7 -8.21 0.82 3.27
CA LEU A 7 -8.83 -0.33 2.61
C LEU A 7 -10.34 -0.42 2.86
N ASP A 8 -10.87 0.19 3.91
CA ASP A 8 -12.32 0.21 4.18
C ASP A 8 -13.06 1.24 3.34
N VAL A 9 -12.35 2.26 2.86
CA VAL A 9 -12.95 3.34 2.07
C VAL A 9 -12.81 3.15 0.56
N LEU A 10 -11.92 2.24 0.12
CA LEU A 10 -11.74 1.92 -1.30
C LEU A 10 -13.02 1.31 -1.88
N GLY A 11 -13.50 1.90 -2.97
CA GLY A 11 -14.64 1.40 -3.74
C GLY A 11 -16.00 1.57 -3.09
N SER A 12 -16.09 1.86 -1.79
CA SER A 12 -17.36 2.09 -1.09
C SER A 12 -17.66 3.59 -0.90
N LYS A 13 -16.70 4.33 -0.34
CA LYS A 13 -16.85 5.75 0.03
C LYS A 13 -16.10 6.69 -0.91
N VAL A 14 -15.09 6.17 -1.59
CA VAL A 14 -14.21 6.96 -2.45
C VAL A 14 -13.94 6.21 -3.74
N ARG A 15 -14.14 6.93 -4.84
CA ARG A 15 -13.76 6.48 -6.18
C ARG A 15 -12.30 6.83 -6.41
N VAL A 16 -11.50 5.88 -6.88
CA VAL A 16 -10.06 6.04 -6.93
C VAL A 16 -9.46 5.66 -8.28
N TYR A 17 -8.34 6.30 -8.64
CA TYR A 17 -7.48 5.83 -9.72
C TYR A 17 -6.05 5.58 -9.21
N LEU A 18 -5.47 4.45 -9.59
CA LEU A 18 -4.12 4.04 -9.17
C LEU A 18 -3.04 4.71 -10.02
N SER A 19 -2.08 5.37 -9.38
CA SER A 19 -0.93 5.99 -10.07
C SER A 19 0.35 5.97 -9.22
N PRO A 20 1.46 5.41 -9.71
CA PRO A 20 1.61 4.73 -11.00
C PRO A 20 0.81 3.42 -11.07
N PRO A 21 0.38 2.98 -12.27
CA PRO A 21 -0.37 1.75 -12.44
C PRO A 21 0.56 0.53 -12.22
N ILE A 22 0.28 -0.26 -11.19
CA ILE A 22 1.04 -1.49 -10.87
C ILE A 22 0.08 -2.67 -11.00
N GLN A 23 0.33 -3.57 -11.96
CA GLN A 23 -0.62 -4.65 -12.33
C GLN A 23 -1.03 -5.52 -11.14
N LYS A 24 -0.06 -6.09 -10.42
CA LYS A 24 -0.34 -6.99 -9.28
C LYS A 24 -1.14 -6.30 -8.18
N LEU A 25 -0.80 -5.06 -7.87
CA LEU A 25 -1.49 -4.27 -6.86
C LEU A 25 -2.90 -3.89 -7.32
N ALA A 26 -3.08 -3.51 -8.59
CA ALA A 26 -4.38 -3.18 -9.15
C ALA A 26 -5.34 -4.38 -9.10
N LEU A 27 -4.84 -5.56 -9.46
CA LEU A 27 -5.60 -6.81 -9.38
C LEU A 27 -6.04 -7.10 -7.94
N ALA A 28 -5.12 -7.00 -6.98
CA ALA A 28 -5.43 -7.23 -5.56
C ALA A 28 -6.42 -6.20 -4.99
N ILE A 29 -6.32 -4.93 -5.39
CA ILE A 29 -7.29 -3.91 -5.02
C ILE A 29 -8.66 -4.19 -5.64
N ALA A 30 -8.71 -4.64 -6.90
CA ALA A 30 -9.96 -4.96 -7.58
C ALA A 30 -10.71 -6.10 -6.86
N VAL A 31 -10.00 -7.20 -6.55
CA VAL A 31 -10.54 -8.32 -5.76
C VAL A 31 -11.08 -7.83 -4.42
N HIS A 32 -10.28 -7.05 -3.70
CA HIS A 32 -10.68 -6.48 -2.41
C HIS A 32 -11.96 -5.62 -2.49
N ILE A 33 -12.14 -4.85 -3.57
CA ILE A 33 -13.36 -4.06 -3.78
C ILE A 33 -14.56 -4.97 -4.08
N ILE A 34 -14.39 -5.99 -4.92
CA ILE A 34 -15.45 -6.95 -5.29
C ILE A 34 -15.98 -7.67 -4.05
N ASP A 35 -15.09 -8.05 -3.14
CA ASP A 35 -15.46 -8.77 -1.90
C ASP A 35 -16.21 -7.88 -0.89
N LYS A 36 -16.05 -6.55 -0.97
CA LYS A 36 -16.58 -5.61 0.02
C LYS A 36 -17.80 -4.82 -0.44
N VAL A 37 -18.04 -4.70 -1.74
CA VAL A 37 -19.07 -3.79 -2.28
C VAL A 37 -20.25 -4.59 -2.81
N GLU A 38 -21.45 -4.25 -2.34
CA GLU A 38 -22.72 -4.80 -2.81
C GLU A 38 -23.63 -3.70 -3.37
N PRO A 39 -24.32 -3.92 -4.52
CA PRO A 39 -24.19 -5.08 -5.40
C PRO A 39 -22.81 -5.17 -6.04
N LYS A 40 -22.34 -6.40 -6.32
CA LYS A 40 -21.02 -6.65 -6.92
C LYS A 40 -20.76 -5.78 -8.17
N PRO A 41 -19.63 -5.07 -8.25
CA PRO A 41 -19.28 -4.25 -9.40
C PRO A 41 -18.91 -5.11 -10.60
N CYS A 42 -19.21 -4.61 -11.79
CA CYS A 42 -18.75 -5.20 -13.05
C CYS A 42 -17.31 -4.79 -13.35
N ILE A 43 -16.60 -5.59 -14.15
CA ILE A 43 -15.21 -5.31 -14.51
C ILE A 43 -15.07 -5.04 -15.99
N CYS A 44 -14.52 -3.87 -16.34
CA CYS A 44 -14.12 -3.52 -17.69
C CYS A 44 -12.62 -3.73 -17.85
N THR A 45 -12.20 -4.69 -18.68
CA THR A 45 -10.79 -4.95 -18.96
C THR A 45 -10.59 -5.54 -20.35
N ASP A 46 -9.61 -5.02 -21.09
CA ASP A 46 -9.14 -5.62 -22.34
C ASP A 46 -7.95 -6.57 -22.10
N TYR A 47 -7.40 -6.58 -20.87
CA TYR A 47 -6.25 -7.40 -20.50
C TYR A 47 -6.66 -8.82 -20.09
N GLU A 48 -6.30 -9.80 -20.91
CA GLU A 48 -6.72 -11.20 -20.77
C GLU A 48 -6.35 -11.85 -19.43
N PRO A 49 -5.13 -11.66 -18.87
CA PRO A 49 -4.79 -12.25 -17.57
C PRO A 49 -5.69 -11.78 -16.43
N PHE A 50 -6.28 -10.58 -16.51
CA PHE A 50 -7.23 -10.12 -15.50
C PHE A 50 -8.60 -10.75 -15.68
N LYS A 51 -9.03 -11.02 -16.92
CA LYS A 51 -10.30 -11.71 -17.16
C LYS A 51 -10.31 -13.10 -16.52
N ILE A 52 -9.26 -13.89 -16.79
CA ILE A 52 -9.10 -15.24 -16.26
C ILE A 52 -9.20 -15.27 -14.72
N VAL A 53 -8.61 -14.28 -14.04
CA VAL A 53 -8.58 -14.22 -12.58
C VAL A 53 -9.90 -13.72 -12.00
N LEU A 54 -10.58 -12.79 -12.68
CA LEU A 54 -11.70 -12.04 -12.10
C LEU A 54 -13.09 -12.54 -12.53
N GLU A 55 -13.21 -13.24 -13.65
CA GLU A 55 -14.45 -13.88 -14.12
C GLU A 55 -15.13 -14.79 -13.09
N PRO A 56 -14.37 -15.59 -12.29
CA PRO A 56 -14.99 -16.39 -11.23
C PRO A 56 -15.62 -15.57 -10.11
N LEU A 57 -15.22 -14.30 -9.95
CA LEU A 57 -15.62 -13.44 -8.82
C LEU A 57 -16.78 -12.50 -9.16
N THR A 58 -16.84 -12.03 -10.41
CA THR A 58 -17.85 -11.09 -10.92
C THR A 58 -17.90 -11.11 -12.46
N THR A 59 -18.88 -10.42 -13.03
CA THR A 59 -19.05 -10.31 -14.48
C THR A 59 -17.99 -9.39 -15.10
N THR A 60 -17.19 -9.95 -16.03
CA THR A 60 -16.22 -9.23 -16.85
C THR A 60 -16.80 -8.85 -18.19
N HIS A 61 -16.25 -7.79 -18.75
CA HIS A 61 -16.90 -7.03 -19.79
C HIS A 61 -15.88 -6.25 -20.63
N PRO A 62 -16.06 -6.16 -21.96
CA PRO A 62 -15.19 -5.34 -22.80
C PRO A 62 -15.43 -3.86 -22.56
N CYS A 63 -14.40 -3.06 -22.76
CA CYS A 63 -14.34 -1.64 -22.41
C CYS A 63 -15.33 -0.70 -23.11
N ASN A 64 -15.84 -1.10 -24.29
CA ASN A 64 -16.66 -0.26 -25.17
C ASN A 64 -18.16 -0.60 -25.18
N HIS A 65 -18.64 -1.44 -24.26
CA HIS A 65 -20.00 -1.95 -24.36
C HIS A 65 -20.92 -1.32 -23.29
N PRO A 66 -22.08 -0.75 -23.68
CA PRO A 66 -23.04 -0.18 -22.73
C PRO A 66 -23.63 -1.31 -21.86
N MET A 67 -23.61 -1.14 -20.55
CA MET A 67 -23.85 -2.22 -19.59
C MET A 67 -24.91 -1.88 -18.56
N LYS A 68 -25.62 -2.91 -18.11
CA LYS A 68 -26.61 -2.86 -17.03
C LYS A 68 -25.95 -3.08 -15.66
N CYS A 69 -24.88 -2.35 -15.33
CA CYS A 69 -24.26 -2.44 -14.01
C CYS A 69 -24.38 -1.11 -13.28
N SER A 70 -24.62 -1.16 -11.97
CA SER A 70 -24.71 0.03 -11.12
C SER A 70 -23.34 0.63 -10.81
N SER A 71 -22.27 -0.17 -10.86
CA SER A 71 -20.91 0.26 -10.56
C SER A 71 -19.87 -0.56 -11.32
N TYR A 72 -18.68 0.03 -11.51
CA TYR A 72 -17.61 -0.55 -12.34
C TYR A 72 -16.22 -0.46 -11.72
N ILE A 73 -15.40 -1.46 -12.03
CA ILE A 73 -13.94 -1.45 -11.89
C ILE A 73 -13.34 -1.48 -13.30
N VAL A 74 -12.41 -0.57 -13.59
CA VAL A 74 -11.80 -0.45 -14.93
C VAL A 74 -10.30 -0.72 -14.86
N LEU A 75 -9.83 -1.73 -15.59
CA LEU A 75 -8.43 -2.18 -15.57
C LEU A 75 -7.89 -2.30 -16.99
N TRP A 76 -6.74 -1.66 -17.29
CA TRP A 76 -6.02 -1.80 -18.57
C TRP A 76 -6.94 -1.75 -19.79
N CYS A 77 -7.63 -0.62 -19.90
CA CYS A 77 -8.74 -0.39 -20.79
C CYS A 77 -8.40 0.86 -21.61
N GLU A 78 -8.23 0.73 -22.93
CA GLU A 78 -7.71 1.83 -23.76
C GLU A 78 -8.81 2.79 -24.20
N ASN A 79 -10.01 2.26 -24.42
CA ASN A 79 -11.17 3.02 -24.88
C ASN A 79 -12.35 2.77 -23.92
N ILE A 80 -12.58 3.71 -23.00
CA ILE A 80 -13.66 3.62 -22.01
C ILE A 80 -14.79 4.55 -22.42
N ALA A 81 -16.02 4.05 -22.43
CA ALA A 81 -17.20 4.87 -22.67
C ALA A 81 -17.50 5.82 -21.48
N ASP A 82 -17.91 7.06 -21.76
CA ASP A 82 -18.13 8.09 -20.73
C ASP A 82 -19.16 7.70 -19.67
N ASN A 83 -20.18 6.93 -20.06
CA ASN A 83 -21.20 6.41 -19.13
C ASN A 83 -20.59 5.49 -18.06
N ILE A 84 -19.60 4.65 -18.41
CA ILE A 84 -18.90 3.76 -17.47
C ILE A 84 -18.17 4.60 -16.42
N LEU A 85 -17.48 5.66 -16.85
CA LEU A 85 -16.70 6.52 -15.96
C LEU A 85 -17.54 7.20 -14.87
N SER A 86 -18.82 7.47 -15.13
CA SER A 86 -19.73 8.14 -14.19
C SER A 86 -20.07 7.32 -12.94
N SER A 87 -20.02 6.00 -13.01
CA SER A 87 -20.33 5.05 -11.91
C SER A 87 -19.12 4.20 -11.50
N THR A 88 -17.93 4.58 -11.92
CA THR A 88 -16.69 3.83 -11.66
C THR A 88 -16.18 4.03 -10.24
N LEU A 89 -15.82 2.92 -9.58
CA LEU A 89 -15.28 2.85 -8.24
C LEU A 89 -13.75 2.86 -8.23
N PHE A 90 -13.13 2.19 -9.21
CA PHE A 90 -11.69 2.02 -9.29
C PHE A 90 -11.19 2.00 -10.73
N VAL A 91 -10.08 2.69 -11.00
CA VAL A 91 -9.39 2.67 -12.29
C VAL A 91 -7.89 2.39 -12.15
N ALA A 92 -7.34 1.50 -12.98
CA ALA A 92 -5.91 1.30 -13.10
C ALA A 92 -5.48 0.91 -14.53
N GLY A 93 -4.24 1.18 -14.88
CA GLY A 93 -3.65 0.84 -16.18
C GLY A 93 -3.44 2.07 -17.04
N THR A 94 -4.41 2.41 -17.87
CA THR A 94 -4.29 3.50 -18.84
C THR A 94 -4.39 4.87 -18.15
N PRO A 95 -3.52 5.85 -18.49
CA PRO A 95 -3.64 7.20 -17.96
C PRO A 95 -4.98 7.83 -18.36
N LEU A 96 -5.82 8.12 -17.35
CA LEU A 96 -7.04 8.88 -17.56
C LEU A 96 -6.73 10.35 -17.80
N ARG A 97 -7.36 10.94 -18.81
CA ARG A 97 -7.38 12.39 -18.99
C ARG A 97 -8.34 12.99 -17.95
N ALA A 98 -7.84 13.93 -17.15
CA ALA A 98 -8.62 14.69 -16.16
C ALA A 98 -9.49 13.82 -15.19
N PRO A 99 -8.89 12.92 -14.39
CA PRO A 99 -9.62 11.98 -13.52
C PRO A 99 -10.58 12.65 -12.51
N HIS A 100 -10.28 13.89 -12.11
CA HIS A 100 -11.13 14.68 -11.23
C HIS A 100 -12.53 14.95 -11.79
N ARG A 101 -12.70 14.98 -13.13
CA ARG A 101 -14.01 15.18 -13.78
C ARG A 101 -14.98 14.03 -13.51
N TYR A 102 -14.45 12.85 -13.18
CA TYR A 102 -15.23 11.64 -12.89
C TYR A 102 -15.35 11.38 -11.37
N GLY A 103 -14.95 12.35 -10.54
CA GLY A 103 -14.91 12.19 -9.08
C GLY A 103 -13.84 11.21 -8.59
N LEU A 104 -12.86 10.85 -9.44
CA LEU A 104 -11.79 9.94 -9.08
C LEU A 104 -10.68 10.65 -8.31
N THR A 105 -10.39 10.14 -7.12
CA THR A 105 -9.27 10.60 -6.30
C THR A 105 -8.02 9.79 -6.59
N ARG A 106 -6.85 10.43 -6.59
CA ARG A 106 -5.58 9.72 -6.83
C ARG A 106 -5.22 8.83 -5.66
N LEU A 107 -5.15 7.53 -5.90
CA LEU A 107 -4.49 6.57 -5.03
C LEU A 107 -3.03 6.44 -5.45
N GLN A 108 -2.13 6.97 -4.63
CA GLN A 108 -0.70 6.83 -4.84
C GLN A 108 -0.21 5.52 -4.25
N ALA A 109 0.56 4.77 -5.04
CA ALA A 109 1.23 3.57 -4.58
C ALA A 109 2.74 3.77 -4.67
N GLN A 110 3.42 3.56 -3.55
CA GLN A 110 4.87 3.55 -3.48
C GLN A 110 5.33 2.14 -3.14
N GLN A 111 6.06 1.52 -4.05
CA GLN A 111 6.63 0.20 -3.81
C GLN A 111 7.76 0.28 -2.79
N ILE A 112 7.72 -0.58 -1.77
CA ILE A 112 8.82 -0.80 -0.81
C ILE A 112 9.67 -1.97 -1.30
N ASP A 113 9.03 -3.11 -1.57
CA ASP A 113 9.66 -4.33 -2.06
C ASP A 113 8.77 -5.01 -3.12
N SER A 114 9.10 -6.23 -3.55
CA SER A 114 8.37 -6.96 -4.60
C SER A 114 6.89 -7.24 -4.29
N LYS A 115 6.48 -7.22 -3.02
CA LYS A 115 5.13 -7.55 -2.54
C LYS A 115 4.52 -6.47 -1.63
N THR A 116 5.31 -5.54 -1.10
CA THR A 116 4.87 -4.55 -0.12
C THR A 116 4.78 -3.15 -0.73
N PHE A 117 3.67 -2.48 -0.49
CA PHE A 117 3.36 -1.15 -1.03
C PHE A 117 2.83 -0.22 0.06
N VAL A 118 3.23 1.05 0.00
CA VAL A 118 2.56 2.11 0.76
C VAL A 118 1.50 2.73 -0.13
N LEU A 119 0.25 2.63 0.30
CA LEU A 119 -0.88 3.33 -0.30
C LEU A 119 -1.06 4.67 0.39
N LYS A 120 -1.27 5.73 -0.40
CA LYS A 120 -1.52 7.08 0.08
C LYS A 120 -2.71 7.65 -0.69
N LEU A 121 -3.66 8.22 0.05
CA LEU A 121 -4.90 8.78 -0.49
C LEU A 121 -5.21 10.08 0.25
N LYS A 122 -5.53 11.13 -0.50
CA LYS A 122 -5.91 12.44 0.07
C LYS A 122 -7.39 12.68 -0.18
N ILE A 123 -8.19 12.74 0.88
CA ILE A 123 -9.65 12.96 0.80
C ILE A 123 -10.01 14.12 1.72
N ALA A 124 -10.73 15.12 1.20
CA ALA A 124 -11.25 16.26 2.00
C ALA A 124 -10.19 16.90 2.94
N GLY A 125 -8.95 17.04 2.46
CA GLY A 125 -7.83 17.61 3.23
C GLY A 125 -7.12 16.64 4.18
N GLN A 126 -7.67 15.45 4.44
CA GLN A 126 -7.04 14.41 5.25
C GLN A 126 -6.19 13.46 4.40
N TYR A 127 -5.04 13.05 4.93
CA TYR A 127 -4.16 12.06 4.32
C TYR A 127 -4.35 10.71 5.00
N LEU A 128 -4.94 9.77 4.27
CA LEU A 128 -4.95 8.37 4.65
C LEU A 128 -3.74 7.69 4.04
N SER A 129 -3.09 6.84 4.83
CA SER A 129 -2.02 5.99 4.31
C SER A 129 -2.05 4.65 5.04
N THR A 130 -1.78 3.59 4.30
CA THR A 130 -1.66 2.24 4.83
C THR A 130 -0.52 1.52 4.13
N ILE A 131 0.04 0.51 4.79
CA ILE A 131 1.03 -0.38 4.20
C ILE A 131 0.28 -1.68 3.89
N VAL A 132 0.36 -2.11 2.65
CA VAL A 132 -0.27 -3.34 2.20
C VAL A 132 0.77 -4.31 1.69
N ARG A 133 0.53 -5.60 1.94
CA ARG A 133 1.27 -6.69 1.32
C ARG A 133 0.33 -7.43 0.37
N VAL A 134 0.81 -7.66 -0.84
CA VAL A 134 0.11 -8.43 -1.88
C VAL A 134 0.62 -9.87 -1.84
N ASN A 135 -0.24 -10.79 -1.43
CA ASN A 135 0.03 -12.23 -1.41
C ASN A 135 -0.83 -12.91 -2.49
N GLY A 136 -0.26 -13.13 -3.67
CA GLY A 136 -1.05 -13.57 -4.83
C GLY A 136 -2.00 -12.46 -5.26
N ILE A 137 -3.30 -12.66 -5.04
CA ILE A 137 -4.37 -11.68 -5.29
C ILE A 137 -4.94 -11.05 -4.02
N GLU A 138 -4.51 -11.51 -2.84
CA GLU A 138 -5.01 -11.00 -1.57
C GLU A 138 -4.27 -9.73 -1.16
N LEU A 139 -5.02 -8.76 -0.66
CA LEU A 139 -4.52 -7.52 -0.12
C LEU A 139 -4.60 -7.55 1.41
N LYS A 140 -3.45 -7.72 2.06
CA LYS A 140 -3.37 -7.69 3.53
C LYS A 140 -2.86 -6.34 3.98
N GLU A 141 -3.64 -5.64 4.80
CA GLU A 141 -3.14 -4.50 5.55
C GLU A 141 -2.10 -5.01 6.55
N LEU A 142 -0.87 -4.54 6.41
CA LEU A 142 0.12 -4.69 7.46
C LEU A 142 -0.25 -3.65 8.51
N GLU A 143 -0.54 -4.13 9.73
CA GLU A 143 -0.67 -3.24 10.87
C GLU A 143 0.52 -2.30 10.86
N ARG A 144 0.23 -1.00 10.87
CA ARG A 144 1.23 0.00 11.19
C ARG A 144 1.69 -0.35 12.59
N VAL A 145 2.78 -1.09 12.70
CA VAL A 145 3.45 -1.34 13.97
C VAL A 145 3.53 0.02 14.65
N PRO A 146 2.83 0.22 15.79
CA PRO A 146 2.86 1.50 16.51
C PRO A 146 4.31 1.95 16.67
N LEU A 147 4.58 3.25 16.65
CA LEU A 147 5.95 3.78 16.79
C LEU A 147 6.68 3.14 17.99
N GLU A 148 5.94 2.91 19.07
CA GLU A 148 6.39 2.23 20.29
C GLU A 148 6.75 0.74 20.06
N ALA A 149 5.98 0.00 19.26
CA ALA A 149 6.30 -1.39 18.92
C ALA A 149 7.40 -1.51 17.85
N ARG A 150 7.59 -0.49 17.00
CA ARG A 150 8.76 -0.40 16.11
C ARG A 150 10.02 -0.17 16.92
N GLU A 151 9.95 0.69 17.93
CA GLU A 151 11.05 0.95 18.85
C GLU A 151 11.39 -0.31 19.65
N ALA A 152 10.39 -0.99 20.23
CA ALA A 152 10.62 -2.25 20.93
C ALA A 152 11.27 -3.31 20.03
N LYS A 153 10.77 -3.49 18.80
CA LYS A 153 11.36 -4.43 17.85
C LYS A 153 12.76 -4.00 17.41
N LEU A 154 13.01 -2.70 17.20
CA LEU A 154 14.33 -2.14 16.89
C LEU A 154 15.35 -2.41 17.99
N ILE A 155 14.96 -2.14 19.24
CA ILE A 155 15.74 -2.37 20.45
C ILE A 155 16.07 -3.86 20.56
N GLU A 156 15.09 -4.73 20.35
CA GLU A 156 15.28 -6.17 20.39
C GLU A 156 16.25 -6.63 19.29
N THR A 157 16.05 -6.21 18.05
CA THR A 157 16.95 -6.55 16.94
C THR A 157 18.38 -6.06 17.18
N LEU A 158 18.56 -4.83 17.64
CA LEU A 158 19.89 -4.30 17.96
C LEU A 158 20.50 -5.02 19.16
N ARG A 159 19.71 -5.40 20.16
CA ARG A 159 20.17 -6.18 21.32
C ARG A 159 20.64 -7.57 20.91
N THR A 160 19.90 -8.27 20.06
CA THR A 160 20.32 -9.57 19.51
C THR A 160 21.62 -9.42 18.72
N ALA A 161 21.73 -8.39 17.89
CA ALA A 161 22.96 -8.14 17.14
C ALA A 161 24.15 -7.77 18.05
N LEU A 162 23.95 -7.01 19.13
CA LEU A 162 25.01 -6.74 20.11
C LEU A 162 25.44 -8.01 20.84
N GLN A 163 24.50 -8.92 21.13
CA GLN A 163 24.82 -10.20 21.76
C GLN A 163 25.60 -11.13 20.83
N GLU A 164 25.30 -11.14 19.53
CA GLU A 164 25.97 -11.98 18.55
C GLU A 164 27.34 -11.43 18.12
N TYR A 165 27.44 -10.13 17.88
CA TYR A 165 28.61 -9.50 17.24
C TYR A 165 29.43 -8.63 18.21
N GLY A 166 28.95 -8.39 19.43
CA GLY A 166 29.56 -7.48 20.39
C GLY A 166 29.27 -6.02 20.06
N ILE A 167 30.29 -5.19 19.96
CA ILE A 167 30.16 -3.77 19.62
C ILE A 167 29.72 -3.57 18.16
N LEU A 168 28.69 -2.75 17.93
CA LEU A 168 28.16 -2.47 16.59
C LEU A 168 28.56 -1.08 16.12
N SER A 169 29.09 -0.96 14.90
CA SER A 169 29.25 0.37 14.31
C SER A 169 27.87 0.96 13.95
N GLN A 170 27.75 2.29 13.95
CA GLN A 170 26.52 2.94 13.48
C GLN A 170 26.15 2.54 12.04
N ARG A 171 27.14 2.23 11.20
CA ARG A 171 26.91 1.79 9.82
C ARG A 171 26.23 0.43 9.79
N ASP A 172 26.71 -0.52 10.58
CA ASP A 172 26.17 -1.88 10.65
C ASP A 172 24.79 -1.88 11.29
N ALA A 173 24.59 -1.07 12.33
CA ALA A 173 23.27 -0.87 12.92
C ALA A 173 22.26 -0.33 11.88
N ILE A 174 22.65 0.63 11.05
CA ILE A 174 21.79 1.13 9.96
C ILE A 174 21.47 0.01 8.96
N ASP A 175 22.43 -0.85 8.63
CA ASP A 175 22.24 -1.98 7.72
C ASP A 175 21.27 -3.01 8.27
N ILE A 176 21.44 -3.39 9.55
CA ILE A 176 20.55 -4.31 10.26
C ILE A 176 19.13 -3.76 10.29
N ILE A 177 18.96 -2.49 10.68
CA ILE A 177 17.65 -1.83 10.72
C ILE A 177 17.02 -1.77 9.33
N SER A 178 17.81 -1.44 8.31
CA SER A 178 17.35 -1.34 6.93
C SER A 178 16.87 -2.69 6.41
N ALA A 179 17.61 -3.77 6.68
CA ALA A 179 17.27 -5.12 6.29
C ALA A 179 16.02 -5.63 7.03
N GLU A 180 15.97 -5.50 8.35
CA GLU A 180 14.89 -6.05 9.18
C GLU A 180 13.54 -5.35 8.95
N LEU A 181 13.55 -4.02 8.76
CA LEU A 181 12.33 -3.24 8.55
C LEU A 181 11.98 -3.04 7.07
N GLY A 182 12.84 -3.45 6.15
CA GLY A 182 12.65 -3.21 4.72
C GLY A 182 12.59 -1.70 4.37
N VAL A 183 13.30 -0.86 5.12
CA VAL A 183 13.30 0.60 4.91
C VAL A 183 14.58 1.06 4.24
N LYS A 184 14.57 2.24 3.61
CA LYS A 184 15.79 2.85 3.03
C LYS A 184 16.78 3.22 4.15
N ARG A 185 18.09 3.18 3.85
CA ARG A 185 19.16 3.57 4.79
C ARG A 185 18.97 4.96 5.41
N ALA A 186 18.40 5.92 4.67
CA ALA A 186 18.13 7.26 5.20
C ALA A 186 17.07 7.25 6.32
N GLU A 187 16.05 6.39 6.19
CA GLU A 187 15.01 6.22 7.19
C GLU A 187 15.50 5.39 8.38
N ALA A 188 16.29 4.34 8.13
CA ALA A 188 17.00 3.59 9.17
C ALA A 188 17.92 4.49 10.01
N ARG A 189 18.68 5.39 9.37
CA ARG A 189 19.50 6.40 10.05
C ARG A 189 18.66 7.33 10.93
N ARG A 190 17.50 7.78 10.43
CA ARG A 190 16.58 8.63 11.21
C ARG A 190 16.09 7.91 12.47
N LEU A 191 15.69 6.64 12.33
CA LEU A 191 15.22 5.81 13.44
C LEU A 191 16.32 5.57 14.47
N LEU A 192 17.54 5.26 14.02
CA LEU A 192 18.68 5.09 14.92
C LEU A 192 18.97 6.36 15.74
N LEU A 193 18.94 7.53 15.09
CA LEU A 193 19.13 8.82 15.78
C LEU A 193 18.00 9.14 16.75
N GLU A 194 16.76 8.76 16.45
CA GLU A 194 15.62 8.89 17.38
C GLU A 194 15.83 8.03 18.64
N LEU A 195 16.32 6.79 18.50
CA LEU A 195 16.64 5.92 19.64
C LEU A 195 17.78 6.47 20.51
N ILE A 196 18.84 7.01 19.89
CA ILE A 196 19.95 7.66 20.60
C ILE A 196 19.43 8.88 21.38
N ARG A 197 18.62 9.74 20.76
CA ARG A 197 18.04 10.93 21.42
C ARG A 197 17.14 10.58 22.60
N LYS A 198 16.48 9.42 22.55
CA LYS A 198 15.66 8.89 23.63
C LYS A 198 16.46 8.16 24.71
N ASN A 199 17.80 8.19 24.64
CA ASN A 199 18.72 7.49 25.56
C ASN A 199 18.51 5.98 25.65
N MET A 200 17.94 5.36 24.60
CA MET A 200 17.75 3.90 24.54
C MET A 200 18.98 3.15 24.03
N LEU A 201 19.95 3.86 23.46
CA LEU A 201 21.22 3.30 22.99
C LEU A 201 22.38 4.04 23.66
N VAL A 202 23.37 3.28 24.13
CA VAL A 202 24.64 3.83 24.61
C VAL A 202 25.61 3.81 23.45
N VAL A 203 26.10 5.01 23.08
CA VAL A 203 27.04 5.18 21.97
C VAL A 203 28.35 5.74 22.51
N GLU A 204 29.44 5.00 22.29
CA GLU A 204 30.80 5.39 22.66
C GLU A 204 31.66 5.43 21.39
N GLU A 205 32.33 6.56 21.14
CA GLU A 205 33.23 6.75 19.99
C GLU A 205 32.64 6.37 18.61
N GLY A 206 31.31 6.48 18.44
CA GLY A 206 30.62 6.13 17.19
C GLY A 206 30.19 4.65 17.08
N TYR A 207 30.37 3.87 18.14
CA TYR A 207 29.92 2.49 18.27
C TYR A 207 28.76 2.41 19.26
N ILE A 208 27.80 1.54 18.98
CA ILE A 208 26.74 1.17 19.91
C ILE A 208 27.31 0.08 20.81
N VAL A 209 27.38 0.36 22.10
CA VAL A 209 27.96 -0.54 23.10
C VAL A 209 26.91 -1.21 23.98
N ASP A 210 25.73 -0.60 24.12
CA ASP A 210 24.63 -1.14 24.93
C ASP A 210 23.26 -0.58 24.49
N VAL A 211 22.19 -1.29 24.86
CA VAL A 211 20.80 -0.94 24.60
C VAL A 211 20.04 -0.86 25.93
N LYS A 212 19.73 0.35 26.37
CA LYS A 212 18.96 0.61 27.61
C LYS A 212 17.48 0.32 27.38
N ALA A 213 16.91 -0.53 28.24
CA ALA A 213 15.49 -0.88 28.25
C ALA A 213 14.63 0.27 28.77
#